data_AF-A0A5Q4G5R3-F1
#
_entry.id   AF-A0A5Q4G5R3-F1
#
_cell.length_a   1.000
_cell.length_b   1.000
_cell.length_c   1.000
_cell.angle_alpha   90.00
_cell.angle_beta   90.00
_cell.angle_gamma   90.00
#
_symmetry.space_group_name_H-M   'P 1'
#
loop_
_entity.id
_entity.type
_entity.pdbx_description
1 polymer ?
#
loop_
_entity_poly.entity_id
_entity_poly.type
_entity_poly.pdbx_seq_one_letter_code
_entity_poly.pdbx_strand_id
1 'polypeptide(L)'
;MPPCYRGAERSRRRSAPRRRSPLGAAPLAWCAALATLTLRTPTLAGVEHLREYQDYILAYRLRALIGGRLRPSGAPLSLPAYAARRLRRQALAREVTASGDYRAALRDVDRLTDELNFGFWHNPGETVALLTAVVAAGGCPTLESEAALTDGLLTPQERARAGVDGCAVLGRYYLGLVRASAAYLDAEVFDRLRGSLDALRERVPLVVVDGVVTDEG
;
A
#
# COMPACT_ATOMS: atom_id res chain seq x y z
N MET A 1 37.49 -30.72 -25.37
CA MET A 1 36.23 -31.24 -25.96
C MET A 1 35.56 -30.11 -26.73
N PRO A 2 35.47 -30.23 -28.07
CA PRO A 2 34.83 -29.23 -28.95
C PRO A 2 33.32 -29.51 -29.14
N PRO A 3 32.55 -28.54 -29.70
CA PRO A 3 31.10 -28.63 -29.85
C PRO A 3 30.69 -29.26 -31.20
N CYS A 4 29.56 -29.98 -31.21
CA CYS A 4 28.90 -30.47 -32.43
C CYS A 4 27.57 -29.72 -32.62
N TYR A 5 27.50 -28.85 -33.63
CA TYR A 5 26.27 -28.26 -34.15
C TYR A 5 26.02 -28.84 -35.55
N ARG A 6 24.87 -29.49 -35.73
CA ARG A 6 24.34 -30.09 -36.98
C ARG A 6 22.82 -29.85 -36.89
N GLY A 7 22.07 -29.44 -37.89
CA GLY A 7 22.29 -29.17 -39.30
C GLY A 7 20.99 -28.58 -39.85
N ALA A 8 21.08 -27.98 -41.03
CA ALA A 8 20.04 -27.21 -41.68
C ALA A 8 19.04 -28.06 -42.51
N GLU A 9 18.02 -27.35 -42.99
CA GLU A 9 17.26 -27.54 -44.25
C GLU A 9 16.09 -28.53 -44.35
N ARG A 10 14.91 -27.96 -44.69
CA ARG A 10 14.04 -28.29 -45.85
C ARG A 10 12.90 -27.24 -45.87
N SER A 11 12.82 -26.32 -46.83
CA SER A 11 12.45 -26.44 -48.25
C SER A 11 10.96 -26.71 -48.53
N ARG A 12 10.28 -25.61 -48.91
CA ARG A 12 9.42 -25.41 -50.10
C ARG A 12 7.97 -25.93 -50.19
N ARG A 13 7.10 -24.93 -50.41
CA ARG A 13 6.06 -24.77 -51.47
C ARG A 13 4.74 -25.54 -51.32
N ARG A 14 3.63 -24.80 -51.39
CA ARG A 14 2.62 -24.85 -52.49
C ARG A 14 1.57 -23.73 -52.35
N SER A 15 1.01 -23.34 -53.49
CA SER A 15 0.20 -22.15 -53.73
C SER A 15 -1.28 -22.47 -54.00
N ALA A 16 -2.18 -21.58 -53.55
CA ALA A 16 -3.49 -21.15 -54.13
C ALA A 16 -4.63 -22.21 -54.34
N PRO A 17 -5.95 -21.86 -54.48
CA PRO A 17 -6.54 -20.59 -54.95
C PRO A 17 -7.82 -20.06 -54.24
N ARG A 18 -8.30 -18.92 -54.78
CA ARG A 18 -9.42 -18.02 -54.42
C ARG A 18 -10.82 -18.65 -54.34
N ARG A 19 -11.69 -18.07 -53.49
CA ARG A 19 -13.15 -17.89 -53.73
C ARG A 19 -13.61 -16.50 -53.28
N ARG A 20 -14.55 -15.92 -54.03
CA ARG A 20 -15.18 -14.59 -53.87
C ARG A 20 -16.60 -14.71 -53.32
N SER A 21 -16.95 -13.77 -52.43
CA SER A 21 -18.25 -13.08 -52.24
C SER A 21 -19.48 -13.88 -51.74
N PRO A 22 -20.52 -13.28 -51.10
CA PRO A 22 -20.94 -11.86 -51.18
C PRO A 22 -21.32 -11.16 -49.84
N LEU A 23 -21.68 -9.89 -50.03
CA LEU A 23 -22.20 -8.86 -49.12
C LEU A 23 -23.34 -9.33 -48.19
N GLY A 24 -23.26 -8.93 -46.92
CA GLY A 24 -24.37 -8.85 -45.97
C GLY A 24 -24.17 -7.60 -45.09
N ALA A 25 -25.15 -6.71 -45.10
CA ALA A 25 -25.11 -5.39 -44.50
C ALA A 25 -25.44 -5.40 -42.99
N ALA A 26 -24.74 -4.54 -42.25
CA ALA A 26 -25.11 -3.87 -40.98
C ALA A 26 -25.27 -4.73 -39.69
N PRO A 27 -25.10 -4.15 -38.46
CA PRO A 27 -25.04 -2.73 -38.15
C PRO A 27 -23.78 -2.25 -37.39
N LEU A 28 -23.49 -0.98 -37.66
CA LEU A 28 -22.58 -0.07 -36.94
C LEU A 28 -23.07 0.18 -35.49
N ALA A 29 -23.01 -0.86 -34.66
CA ALA A 29 -23.30 -0.74 -33.22
C ALA A 29 -22.16 -1.31 -32.35
N TRP A 30 -21.19 -2.01 -32.95
CA TRP A 30 -20.14 -2.69 -32.17
C TRP A 30 -18.81 -1.92 -32.03
N CYS A 31 -18.55 -0.93 -32.88
CA CYS A 31 -17.33 -0.11 -32.78
C CYS A 31 -17.45 1.09 -31.81
N ALA A 32 -18.66 1.40 -31.31
CA ALA A 32 -18.86 2.45 -30.30
C ALA A 32 -18.84 1.92 -28.85
N ALA A 33 -18.84 0.60 -28.65
CA ALA A 33 -18.80 -0.03 -27.32
C ALA A 33 -17.38 -0.38 -26.83
N LEU A 34 -16.35 -0.16 -27.64
CA LEU A 34 -14.94 -0.35 -27.27
C LEU A 34 -14.19 0.98 -27.02
N ALA A 35 -14.87 2.12 -27.13
CA ALA A 35 -14.28 3.45 -26.97
C ALA A 35 -14.61 4.14 -25.63
N THR A 36 -15.39 3.50 -24.73
CA THR A 36 -15.79 4.09 -23.44
C THR A 36 -15.46 3.20 -22.23
N LEU A 37 -14.46 2.35 -22.38
CA LEU A 37 -13.81 1.63 -21.28
C LEU A 37 -12.31 1.58 -21.56
N THR A 38 -11.70 2.76 -21.76
CA THR A 38 -10.33 2.94 -21.30
C THR A 38 -10.37 2.78 -19.79
N LEU A 39 -10.25 1.52 -19.34
CA LEU A 39 -9.78 1.17 -18.01
C LEU A 39 -8.55 2.04 -17.80
N ARG A 40 -8.77 3.12 -17.06
CA ARG A 40 -7.74 4.09 -16.69
C ARG A 40 -6.75 3.26 -15.90
N THR A 41 -5.67 2.85 -16.54
CA THR A 41 -4.59 2.13 -15.88
C THR A 41 -4.25 3.00 -14.68
N PRO A 42 -4.39 2.51 -13.44
CA PRO A 42 -4.07 3.33 -12.29
C PRO A 42 -2.63 3.80 -12.49
N THR A 43 -2.43 5.12 -12.49
CA THR A 43 -1.08 5.66 -12.56
C THR A 43 -0.29 5.08 -11.39
N LEU A 44 1.01 4.85 -11.56
CA LEU A 44 1.85 4.35 -10.45
C LEU A 44 1.70 5.25 -9.20
N ALA A 45 1.50 6.56 -9.40
CA ALA A 45 1.16 7.50 -8.34
C ALA A 45 -0.19 7.21 -7.65
N GLY A 46 -1.22 6.81 -8.40
CA GLY A 46 -2.51 6.41 -7.85
C GLY A 46 -2.42 5.16 -6.97
N VAL A 47 -1.62 4.18 -7.36
CA VAL A 47 -1.37 2.98 -6.53
C VAL A 47 -0.62 3.34 -5.25
N GLU A 48 0.36 4.24 -5.33
CA GLU A 48 1.12 4.68 -4.15
C GLU A 48 0.23 5.40 -3.13
N HIS A 49 -0.72 6.22 -3.58
CA HIS A 49 -1.67 6.88 -2.66
C HIS A 49 -2.62 5.89 -1.97
N LEU A 50 -3.03 4.82 -2.65
CA LEU A 50 -3.84 3.76 -2.04
C LEU A 50 -3.03 2.94 -1.03
N ARG A 51 -1.73 2.70 -1.31
CA ARG A 51 -0.81 2.08 -0.35
C ARG A 51 -0.63 2.96 0.88
N GLU A 52 -0.43 4.26 0.68
CA GLU A 52 -0.30 5.23 1.79
C GLU A 52 -1.55 5.25 2.67
N TYR A 53 -2.75 5.18 2.08
CA TYR A 53 -4.00 5.08 2.84
C TYR A 53 -4.13 3.75 3.60
N GLN A 54 -3.71 2.64 2.99
CA GLN A 54 -3.66 1.34 3.67
C GLN A 54 -2.68 1.37 4.85
N ASP A 55 -1.49 1.94 4.67
CA ASP A 55 -0.48 2.17 5.71
C ASP A 55 -1.11 2.95 6.89
N TYR A 56 -1.82 4.04 6.58
CA TYR A 56 -2.56 4.84 7.56
C TYR A 56 -3.59 4.02 8.34
N ILE A 57 -4.47 3.26 7.66
CA ILE A 57 -5.52 2.49 8.34
C ILE A 57 -4.93 1.41 9.25
N LEU A 58 -3.87 0.72 8.81
CA LEU A 58 -3.23 -0.31 9.64
C LEU A 58 -2.49 0.31 10.83
N ALA A 59 -1.84 1.46 10.65
CA ALA A 59 -1.22 2.20 11.75
C ALA A 59 -2.27 2.65 12.77
N TYR A 60 -3.39 3.22 12.28
CA TYR A 60 -4.52 3.63 13.11
C TYR A 60 -5.05 2.47 13.94
N ARG A 61 -5.31 1.31 13.31
CA ARG A 61 -5.84 0.12 14.00
C ARG A 61 -4.87 -0.42 15.03
N LEU A 62 -3.58 -0.49 14.71
CA LEU A 62 -2.56 -0.94 15.66
C LEU A 62 -2.47 -0.01 16.88
N ARG A 63 -2.44 1.30 16.66
CA ARG A 63 -2.44 2.29 17.75
C ARG A 63 -3.71 2.22 18.59
N ALA A 64 -4.86 1.98 17.96
CA ALA A 64 -6.13 1.81 18.67
C ALA A 64 -6.15 0.53 19.53
N LEU A 65 -5.58 -0.58 19.03
CA LEU A 65 -5.45 -1.84 19.78
C LEU A 65 -4.53 -1.70 21.00
N ILE A 66 -3.40 -1.03 20.86
CA ILE A 66 -2.45 -0.81 21.97
C ILE A 66 -3.04 0.18 22.99
N GLY A 67 -3.77 1.17 22.51
CA GLY A 67 -4.48 2.12 23.37
C GLY A 67 -3.54 3.09 24.10
N GLY A 68 -3.95 3.50 25.31
CA GLY A 68 -3.24 4.47 26.13
C GLY A 68 -2.94 5.78 25.39
N ARG A 69 -1.72 6.30 25.55
CA ARG A 69 -1.26 7.53 24.89
C ARG A 69 -1.17 7.45 23.37
N LEU A 70 -1.16 6.25 22.79
CA LEU A 70 -1.04 6.07 21.34
C LEU A 70 -2.40 6.07 20.64
N ARG A 71 -3.49 5.86 21.40
CA ARG A 71 -4.84 5.75 20.85
C ARG A 71 -5.17 7.01 20.01
N PRO A 72 -5.50 6.85 18.72
CA PRO A 72 -5.94 7.98 17.90
C PRO A 72 -7.21 8.61 18.47
N SER A 73 -7.34 9.93 18.31
CA SER A 73 -8.55 10.67 18.68
C SER A 73 -9.59 10.55 17.55
N GLY A 74 -10.81 10.11 17.88
CA GLY A 74 -11.90 10.00 16.92
C GLY A 74 -11.89 8.71 16.11
N ALA A 75 -12.68 8.67 15.04
CA ALA A 75 -12.80 7.56 14.10
C ALA A 75 -11.74 7.66 12.98
N PRO A 76 -11.40 6.55 12.29
CA PRO A 76 -10.46 6.63 11.17
C PRO A 76 -11.08 7.45 10.03
N LEU A 77 -10.30 8.39 9.48
CA LEU A 77 -10.62 9.09 8.23
C LEU A 77 -10.98 8.13 7.10
N SER A 78 -12.04 8.46 6.35
CA SER A 78 -12.33 7.85 5.06
C SER A 78 -11.27 8.23 4.01
N LEU A 79 -11.18 7.47 2.90
CA LEU A 79 -10.20 7.74 1.84
C LEU A 79 -10.29 9.19 1.28
N PRO A 80 -11.48 9.76 0.98
CA PRO A 80 -11.56 11.15 0.55
C PRO A 80 -11.10 12.15 1.62
N ALA A 81 -11.44 11.90 2.89
CA ALA A 81 -11.03 12.77 3.99
C ALA A 81 -9.50 12.71 4.21
N TYR A 82 -8.93 11.50 4.17
CA TYR A 82 -7.48 11.30 4.21
C TYR A 82 -6.79 12.04 3.07
N ALA A 83 -7.26 11.88 1.83
CA ALA A 83 -6.69 12.56 0.66
C ALA A 83 -6.73 14.09 0.80
N ALA A 84 -7.85 14.65 1.27
CA ALA A 84 -7.97 16.09 1.51
C ALA A 84 -6.97 16.60 2.56
N ARG A 85 -6.85 15.90 3.69
CA ARG A 85 -5.89 16.23 4.76
C ARG A 85 -4.45 16.11 4.30
N ARG A 86 -4.16 15.09 3.49
CA ARG A 86 -2.85 14.82 2.90
C ARG A 86 -2.40 15.91 1.93
N LEU A 87 -3.32 16.43 1.10
CA LEU A 87 -3.08 17.58 0.23
C LEU A 87 -2.87 18.86 1.04
N ARG A 88 -3.67 19.06 2.11
CA ARG A 88 -3.50 20.21 3.00
C ARG A 88 -2.12 20.22 3.66
N ARG A 89 -1.65 19.06 4.15
CA ARG A 89 -0.29 18.91 4.71
C ARG A 89 0.79 19.30 3.70
N GLN A 90 0.66 18.86 2.45
CA GLN A 90 1.61 19.22 1.38
C GLN A 90 1.62 20.72 1.07
N ALA A 91 0.44 21.35 1.02
CA ALA A 91 0.34 22.78 0.81
C ALA A 91 1.05 23.55 1.94
N LEU A 92 0.75 23.19 3.20
CA LEU A 92 1.39 23.79 4.37
C LEU A 92 2.91 23.61 4.37
N ALA A 93 3.43 22.42 4.06
CA ALA A 93 4.87 22.20 4.01
C ALA A 93 5.58 23.11 2.97
N ARG A 94 4.91 23.40 1.85
CA ARG A 94 5.42 24.35 0.84
C ARG A 94 5.35 25.80 1.35
N GLU A 95 4.26 26.16 2.01
CA GLU A 95 4.06 27.49 2.62
C GLU A 95 5.09 27.78 3.73
N VAL A 96 5.40 26.79 4.57
CA VAL A 96 6.45 26.85 5.61
C VAL A 96 7.82 27.20 5.00
N THR A 97 8.11 26.65 3.83
CA THR A 97 9.39 26.89 3.14
C THR A 97 9.45 28.30 2.53
N ALA A 98 8.30 28.94 2.30
CA ALA A 98 8.19 30.23 1.60
C ALA A 98 7.95 31.44 2.52
N SER A 99 7.57 31.25 3.79
CA SER A 99 7.06 32.32 4.67
C SER A 99 7.88 32.54 5.95
N GLY A 100 7.80 33.75 6.50
CA GLY A 100 8.51 34.15 7.72
C GLY A 100 7.86 33.72 9.04
N ASP A 101 6.59 33.27 9.04
CA ASP A 101 5.92 32.71 10.22
C ASP A 101 6.00 31.18 10.23
N TYR A 102 7.23 30.70 10.32
CA TYR A 102 7.60 29.29 10.27
C TYR A 102 6.96 28.46 11.41
N ARG A 103 6.75 29.06 12.58
CA ARG A 103 6.39 28.31 13.81
C ARG A 103 4.94 27.84 13.83
N ALA A 104 4.00 28.68 13.42
CA ALA A 104 2.59 28.29 13.41
C ALA A 104 2.32 27.22 12.35
N ALA A 105 2.88 27.43 11.15
CA ALA A 105 2.71 26.49 10.04
C ALA A 105 3.40 25.14 10.30
N LEU A 106 4.54 25.11 10.99
CA LEU A 106 5.18 23.85 11.40
C LEU A 106 4.31 23.05 12.38
N ARG A 107 3.68 23.70 13.37
CA ARG A 107 2.76 23.03 14.30
C ARG A 107 1.57 22.39 13.59
N ASP A 108 1.02 23.05 12.57
CA ASP A 108 -0.06 22.48 11.77
C ASP A 108 0.40 21.30 10.91
N VAL A 109 1.62 21.35 10.38
CA VAL A 109 2.23 20.22 9.67
C VAL A 109 2.44 19.04 10.61
N ASP A 110 2.93 19.27 11.83
CA ASP A 110 3.14 18.23 12.83
C ASP A 110 1.81 17.59 13.24
N ARG A 111 0.80 18.41 13.57
CA ARG A 111 -0.56 17.94 13.89
C ARG A 111 -1.15 17.08 12.77
N LEU A 112 -1.01 17.51 11.51
CA LEU A 112 -1.49 16.71 10.37
C LEU A 112 -0.65 15.45 10.14
N THR A 113 0.65 15.49 10.44
CA THR A 113 1.52 14.31 10.36
C THR A 113 1.06 13.25 11.36
N ASP A 114 0.75 13.66 12.59
CA ASP A 114 0.21 12.79 13.63
C ASP A 114 -1.19 12.24 13.26
N GLU A 115 -2.11 13.12 12.84
CA GLU A 115 -3.48 12.76 12.43
C GLU A 115 -3.48 11.71 11.30
N LEU A 116 -2.58 11.88 10.33
CA LEU A 116 -2.46 11.01 9.17
C LEU A 116 -1.61 9.76 9.41
N ASN A 117 -1.03 9.58 10.61
CA ASN A 117 0.02 8.59 10.86
C ASN A 117 1.09 8.60 9.74
N PHE A 118 1.41 9.79 9.24
CA PHE A 118 2.16 9.93 8.00
C PHE A 118 3.59 9.41 8.19
N GLY A 119 3.95 8.38 7.41
CA GLY A 119 5.25 7.74 7.52
C GLY A 119 5.44 6.89 8.77
N PHE A 120 4.39 6.60 9.54
CA PHE A 120 4.46 5.82 10.79
C PHE A 120 5.30 4.54 10.64
N TRP A 121 5.00 3.70 9.64
CA TRP A 121 5.70 2.43 9.42
C TRP A 121 7.14 2.56 8.94
N HIS A 122 7.52 3.74 8.46
CA HIS A 122 8.83 4.02 7.88
C HIS A 122 9.68 4.95 8.75
N ASN A 123 9.12 5.44 9.86
CA ASN A 123 9.83 6.22 10.85
C ASN A 123 10.21 5.31 12.04
N PRO A 124 11.50 4.98 12.22
CA PRO A 124 11.93 4.14 13.34
C PRO A 124 11.63 4.80 14.69
N GLY A 125 11.61 6.12 14.81
CA GLY A 125 11.26 6.82 16.04
C GLY A 125 9.81 6.55 16.49
N GLU A 126 8.86 6.59 15.55
CA GLU A 126 7.43 6.32 15.81
C GLU A 126 7.20 4.86 16.22
N THR A 127 7.81 3.93 15.50
CA THR A 127 7.67 2.50 15.76
C THR A 127 8.40 2.06 17.04
N VAL A 128 9.52 2.71 17.41
CA VAL A 128 10.17 2.52 18.72
C VAL A 128 9.33 3.09 19.86
N ALA A 129 8.71 4.26 19.67
CA ALA A 129 7.77 4.82 20.65
C ALA A 129 6.55 3.89 20.83
N LEU A 130 6.09 3.26 19.75
CA LEU A 130 5.08 2.20 19.79
C LEU A 130 5.55 0.98 20.59
N LEU A 131 6.72 0.43 20.28
CA LEU A 131 7.27 -0.73 20.98
C LEU A 131 7.44 -0.47 22.48
N THR A 132 7.89 0.74 22.84
CA THR A 132 8.00 1.16 24.24
C THR A 132 6.64 1.15 24.94
N ALA A 133 5.58 1.64 24.28
CA ALA A 133 4.24 1.62 24.84
C ALA A 133 3.68 0.18 24.96
N VAL A 134 3.98 -0.69 23.99
CA VAL A 134 3.61 -2.11 24.04
C VAL A 134 4.22 -2.80 25.26
N VAL A 135 5.53 -2.59 25.50
CA VAL A 135 6.21 -3.13 26.69
C VAL A 135 5.59 -2.58 27.97
N ALA A 136 5.33 -1.27 28.03
CA ALA A 136 4.68 -0.65 29.19
C ALA A 136 3.26 -1.18 29.45
N ALA A 137 2.55 -1.62 28.41
CA ALA A 137 1.23 -2.24 28.51
C ALA A 137 1.27 -3.75 28.82
N GLY A 138 2.46 -4.35 28.97
CA GLY A 138 2.63 -5.78 29.24
C GLY A 138 2.66 -6.69 28.00
N GLY A 139 2.79 -6.11 26.81
CA GLY A 139 2.84 -6.83 25.54
C GLY A 139 1.64 -6.54 24.61
N CYS A 140 1.66 -7.13 23.42
CA CYS A 140 0.59 -7.02 22.43
C CYS A 140 0.53 -8.31 21.60
N PRO A 141 -0.48 -9.17 21.79
CA PRO A 141 -0.59 -10.44 21.07
C PRO A 141 -0.57 -10.28 19.54
N THR A 142 -1.11 -9.17 19.02
CA THR A 142 -1.09 -8.81 17.59
C THR A 142 0.33 -8.67 17.02
N LEU A 143 1.36 -8.46 17.85
CA LEU A 143 2.75 -8.32 17.39
C LEU A 143 3.58 -9.60 17.58
N GLU A 144 3.02 -10.68 18.10
CA GLU A 144 3.76 -11.91 18.40
C GLU A 144 4.06 -12.76 17.15
N SER A 145 3.20 -12.70 16.13
CA SER A 145 3.36 -13.47 14.89
C SER A 145 2.75 -12.77 13.68
N GLU A 146 3.18 -13.18 12.47
CA GLU A 146 2.64 -12.64 11.21
C GLU A 146 1.12 -12.88 11.10
N ALA A 147 0.65 -14.06 11.53
CA ALA A 147 -0.77 -14.41 11.54
C ALA A 147 -1.56 -13.57 12.56
N ALA A 148 -1.07 -13.46 13.80
CA ALA A 148 -1.71 -12.63 14.83
C ALA A 148 -1.81 -11.16 14.42
N LEU A 149 -0.81 -10.65 13.68
CA LEU A 149 -0.84 -9.29 13.13
C LEU A 149 -1.98 -9.12 12.15
N THR A 150 -2.11 -10.03 11.18
CA THR A 150 -3.22 -9.96 10.21
C THR A 150 -4.59 -10.23 10.84
N ASP A 151 -4.66 -11.10 11.84
CA ASP A 151 -5.92 -11.41 12.53
C ASP A 151 -6.40 -10.22 13.38
N GLY A 152 -5.47 -9.51 14.02
CA GLY A 152 -5.78 -8.32 14.81
C GLY A 152 -6.04 -7.06 13.98
N LEU A 153 -5.33 -6.87 12.86
CA LEU A 153 -5.40 -5.61 12.09
C LEU A 153 -6.37 -5.64 10.92
N LEU A 154 -6.69 -6.80 10.35
CA LEU A 154 -7.56 -6.89 9.18
C LEU A 154 -8.98 -7.29 9.57
N THR A 155 -9.96 -6.77 8.84
CA THR A 155 -11.34 -7.27 8.93
C THR A 155 -11.45 -8.64 8.25
N PRO A 156 -12.51 -9.42 8.56
CA PRO A 156 -12.75 -10.69 7.85
C PRO A 156 -12.82 -10.52 6.32
N GLN A 157 -13.42 -9.42 5.84
CA GLN A 157 -13.54 -9.13 4.42
C GLN A 157 -12.17 -8.79 3.79
N GLU A 158 -11.33 -8.02 4.49
CA GLU A 158 -9.98 -7.71 4.02
C GLU A 158 -9.10 -8.95 3.98
N ARG A 159 -9.20 -9.85 4.98
CA ARG A 159 -8.51 -11.15 4.95
C ARG A 159 -8.99 -12.02 3.79
N ALA A 160 -10.29 -12.07 3.54
CA ALA A 160 -10.85 -12.81 2.41
C ALA A 160 -10.34 -12.25 1.07
N ARG A 161 -10.23 -10.93 0.93
CA ARG A 161 -9.68 -10.25 -0.23
C ARG A 161 -8.18 -10.52 -0.41
N ALA A 162 -7.42 -10.55 0.68
CA ALA A 162 -5.99 -10.87 0.65
C ALA A 162 -5.72 -12.33 0.26
N GLY A 163 -6.59 -13.24 0.70
CA GLY A 163 -6.30 -14.67 0.69
C GLY A 163 -5.18 -15.04 1.67
N VAL A 164 -4.91 -16.34 1.81
CA VAL A 164 -3.88 -16.86 2.74
C VAL A 164 -2.50 -16.30 2.41
N ASP A 165 -2.11 -16.35 1.14
CA ASP A 165 -0.80 -15.85 0.69
C ASP A 165 -0.66 -14.34 0.87
N GLY A 166 -1.72 -13.58 0.59
CA GLY A 166 -1.72 -12.13 0.78
C GLY A 166 -1.62 -11.74 2.25
N CYS A 167 -2.31 -12.46 3.14
CA CYS A 167 -2.16 -12.29 4.59
C CYS A 167 -0.72 -12.60 5.02
N ALA A 168 -0.11 -13.68 4.54
CA ALA A 168 1.28 -13.99 4.87
C ALA A 168 2.25 -12.88 4.43
N VAL A 169 2.06 -12.31 3.23
CA VAL A 169 2.87 -11.18 2.75
C VAL A 169 2.64 -9.92 3.58
N LEU A 170 1.39 -9.57 3.90
CA LEU A 170 1.04 -8.43 4.75
C LEU A 170 1.66 -8.57 6.14
N GLY A 171 1.46 -9.71 6.78
CA GLY A 171 1.97 -10.03 8.11
C GLY A 171 3.49 -9.88 8.16
N ARG A 172 4.18 -10.52 7.23
CA ARG A 172 5.65 -10.44 7.11
C ARG A 172 6.13 -9.01 6.89
N TYR A 173 5.48 -8.25 6.01
CA TYR A 173 5.88 -6.90 5.68
C TYR A 173 5.74 -5.95 6.88
N TYR A 174 4.55 -5.83 7.46
CA TYR A 174 4.31 -4.89 8.56
C TYR A 174 4.99 -5.30 9.86
N LEU A 175 4.97 -6.60 10.21
CA LEU A 175 5.71 -7.06 11.38
C LEU A 175 7.21 -6.91 11.17
N GLY A 176 7.68 -7.11 9.94
CA GLY A 176 9.06 -6.87 9.54
C GLY A 176 9.48 -5.41 9.77
N LEU A 177 8.63 -4.42 9.44
CA LEU A 177 8.92 -3.00 9.68
C LEU A 177 9.06 -2.70 11.17
N VAL A 178 8.20 -3.26 12.01
CA VAL A 178 8.29 -3.13 13.47
C VAL A 178 9.58 -3.77 14.00
N ARG A 179 9.90 -4.98 13.55
CA ARG A 179 11.13 -5.70 13.94
C ARG A 179 12.40 -4.98 13.48
N ALA A 180 12.41 -4.46 12.26
CA ALA A 180 13.53 -3.66 11.75
C ALA A 180 13.74 -2.44 12.65
N SER A 181 12.67 -1.75 13.03
CA SER A 181 12.74 -0.58 13.89
C SER A 181 13.20 -0.89 15.31
N ALA A 182 12.93 -2.09 15.84
CA ALA A 182 13.52 -2.54 17.10
C ALA A 182 15.06 -2.64 17.04
N ALA A 183 15.63 -2.82 15.85
CA ALA A 183 17.06 -2.87 15.61
C ALA A 183 17.67 -1.51 15.20
N TYR A 184 16.96 -0.39 15.32
CA TYR A 184 17.43 0.91 14.75
C TYR A 184 18.77 1.42 15.33
N LEU A 185 19.18 0.95 16.50
CA LEU A 185 20.48 1.28 17.10
C LEU A 185 21.66 0.52 16.47
N ASP A 186 21.38 -0.55 15.72
CA ASP A 186 22.34 -1.31 14.93
C ASP A 186 22.06 -1.07 13.44
N ALA A 187 22.82 -0.15 12.85
CA ALA A 187 22.60 0.29 11.47
C ALA A 187 22.72 -0.86 10.45
N GLU A 188 23.65 -1.80 10.66
CA GLU A 188 23.85 -2.92 9.73
C GLU A 188 22.67 -3.90 9.78
N VAL A 189 22.20 -4.22 10.98
CA VAL A 189 21.01 -5.08 11.17
C VAL A 189 19.77 -4.38 10.61
N PHE A 190 19.60 -3.09 10.89
CA PHE A 190 18.50 -2.28 10.38
C PHE A 190 18.46 -2.28 8.85
N ASP A 191 19.58 -1.97 8.19
CA ASP A 191 19.66 -1.89 6.72
C ASP A 191 19.38 -3.23 6.07
N ARG A 192 19.94 -4.32 6.61
CA ARG A 192 19.70 -5.68 6.11
C ARG A 192 18.21 -6.06 6.22
N LEU A 193 17.58 -5.75 7.35
CA LEU A 193 16.16 -6.02 7.55
C LEU A 193 15.31 -5.16 6.60
N ARG A 194 15.58 -3.86 6.49
CA ARG A 194 14.83 -2.96 5.59
C ARG A 194 14.96 -3.36 4.13
N GLY A 195 16.17 -3.69 3.66
CA GLY A 195 16.41 -4.12 2.28
C GLY A 195 15.62 -5.38 1.92
N SER A 196 15.41 -6.31 2.87
CA SER A 196 14.58 -7.49 2.64
C SER A 196 13.08 -7.16 2.49
N LEU A 197 12.61 -6.07 3.08
CA LEU A 197 11.22 -5.64 3.06
C LEU A 197 10.86 -4.86 1.80
N ASP A 198 11.83 -4.20 1.16
CA ASP A 198 11.58 -3.43 -0.05
C ASP A 198 11.09 -4.33 -1.20
N ALA A 199 11.65 -5.54 -1.32
CA ALA A 199 11.17 -6.54 -2.28
C ALA A 199 9.76 -7.08 -1.95
N LEU A 200 9.36 -7.04 -0.67
CA LEU A 200 8.03 -7.45 -0.24
C LEU A 200 6.99 -6.34 -0.48
N ARG A 201 7.37 -5.05 -0.39
CA ARG A 201 6.47 -3.91 -0.57
C ARG A 201 5.65 -4.02 -1.85
N GLU A 202 6.29 -4.34 -2.97
CA GLU A 202 5.62 -4.47 -4.27
C GLU A 202 4.57 -5.59 -4.30
N ARG A 203 4.78 -6.62 -3.48
CA ARG A 203 3.92 -7.79 -3.37
C ARG A 203 2.80 -7.62 -2.36
N VAL A 204 2.83 -6.57 -1.53
CA VAL A 204 1.79 -6.31 -0.54
C VAL A 204 0.47 -6.04 -1.28
N PRO A 205 -0.59 -6.85 -1.04
CA PRO A 205 -1.89 -6.61 -1.65
C PRO A 205 -2.53 -5.35 -1.09
N LEU A 206 -3.31 -4.66 -1.93
CA LEU A 206 -4.22 -3.60 -1.51
C LEU A 206 -5.54 -4.23 -1.05
N VAL A 207 -5.77 -4.20 0.26
CA VAL A 207 -6.95 -4.80 0.90
C VAL A 207 -7.88 -3.75 1.47
N VAL A 208 -7.37 -2.56 1.79
CA VAL A 208 -8.15 -1.42 2.29
C VAL A 208 -8.58 -0.55 1.10
N VAL A 209 -9.68 -0.92 0.45
CA VAL A 209 -10.19 -0.23 -0.76
C VAL A 209 -11.59 0.36 -0.59
N ASP A 210 -12.32 -0.06 0.43
CA ASP A 210 -13.64 0.50 0.74
C ASP A 210 -13.44 1.58 1.80
N GLY A 211 -13.55 2.84 1.40
CA GLY A 211 -13.57 3.96 2.35
C GLY A 211 -14.67 3.67 3.37
N VAL A 212 -14.32 3.74 4.66
CA VAL A 212 -15.26 3.59 5.77
C VAL A 212 -16.45 4.55 5.53
N VAL A 213 -17.56 4.01 5.02
CA VAL A 213 -18.86 4.68 5.05
C VAL A 213 -19.41 4.36 6.42
N THR A 214 -18.93 5.06 7.44
CA THR A 214 -19.73 5.22 8.65
C THR A 214 -20.74 6.30 8.33
N ASP A 215 -21.86 5.87 7.78
CA ASP A 215 -23.13 6.56 7.94
C ASP A 215 -23.42 6.50 9.45
N GLU A 216 -23.17 7.59 10.16
CA GLU A 216 -23.71 7.78 11.50
C GLU A 216 -24.56 9.04 11.48
N GLY A 217 -25.82 8.86 11.87
CA GLY A 217 -26.94 9.81 11.75
C GLY A 217 -27.00 10.88 12.81
#